data_AF-A0A4Y2EVA4-F1
#
_entry.id   AF-A0A4Y2EVA4-F1
#
_cell.length_a   1.000
_cell.length_b   1.000
_cell.length_c   1.000
_cell.angle_alpha   90.00
_cell.angle_beta   90.00
_cell.angle_gamma   90.00
#
_symmetry.space_group_name_H-M   'P 1'
#
loop_
_entity.id
_entity.type
_entity.pdbx_description
1 polymer ?
#
loop_
_entity_poly.entity_id
_entity_poly.type
_entity_poly.pdbx_seq_one_letter_code
_entity_poly.pdbx_strand_id
1 'polypeptide(L)'
;MPLQEDPSCLEEYKEIALKRLNSLWKRLKRDPVYLTLYKAVLKEYEDLSHMNEATDQESEVAYYMPHRGVYRPEKSTTKLRTVFNASSPTTKGKSLNSIQCNGGMVKEELFPIMVRFRKRYFALITNIEKM
;
A
#
# COMPACT_ATOMS: atom_id res chain seq x y z
N MET A 1 5.09 13.32 1.84
CA MET A 1 3.97 13.60 2.78
C MET A 1 4.56 14.21 4.05
N PRO A 2 3.96 15.26 4.62
CA PRO A 2 4.43 15.83 5.88
C PRO A 2 4.20 14.87 7.05
N LEU A 3 5.16 14.81 7.97
CA LEU A 3 5.12 14.00 9.19
C LEU A 3 4.91 14.92 10.40
N GLN A 4 4.15 14.43 11.39
CA GLN A 4 3.89 15.09 12.67
C GLN A 4 5.00 14.85 13.70
N GLU A 5 5.68 13.71 13.59
CA GLU A 5 6.73 13.26 14.51
C GLU A 5 7.98 12.86 13.74
N ASP A 6 9.12 12.85 14.43
CA ASP A 6 10.40 12.41 13.87
C ASP A 6 10.34 10.91 13.53
N PRO A 7 10.61 10.51 12.27
CA PRO A 7 10.54 9.11 11.85
C PRO A 7 11.56 8.16 12.50
N SER A 8 12.54 8.66 13.27
CA SER A 8 13.42 7.84 14.14
C SER A 8 12.64 6.92 15.09
N CYS A 9 11.40 7.29 15.45
CA CYS A 9 10.53 6.44 16.27
C CYS A 9 10.08 5.12 15.60
N LEU A 10 10.37 4.93 14.30
CA LEU A 10 9.98 3.77 13.50
C LEU A 10 11.13 2.80 13.18
N GLU A 11 12.35 3.02 13.69
CA GLU A 11 13.53 2.19 13.38
C GLU A 11 13.35 0.70 13.69
N GLU A 12 12.69 0.37 14.80
CA GLU A 12 12.38 -1.01 15.23
C GLU A 12 11.54 -1.79 14.20
N TYR A 13 10.91 -1.08 13.25
CA TYR A 13 9.96 -1.67 12.32
C TYR A 13 10.63 -2.51 11.22
N LYS A 14 11.92 -2.29 10.96
CA LYS A 14 12.71 -3.11 10.02
C LYS A 14 12.64 -4.59 10.38
N GLU A 15 12.79 -4.93 11.66
CA GLU A 15 12.74 -6.33 12.12
C GLU A 15 11.35 -6.95 11.92
N ILE A 16 10.29 -6.18 12.17
CA ILE A 16 8.91 -6.62 11.97
C ILE A 16 8.66 -6.90 10.49
N ALA A 17 9.08 -5.99 9.61
CA ALA A 17 8.98 -6.16 8.17
C ALA A 17 9.75 -7.39 7.68
N LEU A 18 10.98 -7.62 8.17
CA LEU A 18 11.78 -8.81 7.84
C LEU A 18 11.10 -10.11 8.30
N LYS A 19 10.54 -10.18 9.50
CA LYS A 19 9.78 -11.35 9.99
C LYS A 19 8.57 -11.65 9.09
N ARG A 20 7.87 -10.61 8.64
CA ARG A 20 6.73 -10.74 7.71
C ARG A 20 7.19 -11.18 6.31
N LEU A 21 8.29 -10.63 5.82
CA LEU A 21 8.90 -11.00 4.55
C LEU A 21 9.34 -12.47 4.54
N ASN A 22 9.96 -12.95 5.61
CA ASN A 22 10.34 -14.37 5.74
C ASN A 22 9.13 -15.30 5.70
N SER A 23 8.01 -14.90 6.33
CA SER A 23 6.76 -15.64 6.28
C SER A 23 6.14 -15.65 4.88
N LEU A 24 6.23 -14.51 4.16
CA LEU A 24 5.81 -14.41 2.76
C LEU A 24 6.65 -15.34 1.88
N TRP A 25 7.98 -15.35 2.03
CA TRP A 25 8.88 -16.25 1.30
C TRP A 25 8.54 -17.72 1.51
N LYS A 26 8.24 -18.14 2.75
CA LYS A 26 7.80 -19.52 3.02
C LYS A 26 6.53 -19.88 2.24
N ARG A 27 5.56 -18.95 2.15
CA ARG A 27 4.35 -19.17 1.35
C ARG A 27 4.65 -19.23 -0.15
N LEU A 28 5.46 -18.30 -0.65
CA LEU A 28 5.87 -18.24 -2.05
C LEU A 28 6.58 -19.52 -2.51
N LYS A 29 7.44 -20.10 -1.65
CA LYS A 29 8.11 -21.38 -1.92
C LYS A 29 7.12 -22.56 -1.99
N ARG A 30 6.03 -22.51 -1.22
CA ARG A 30 5.04 -23.59 -1.15
C ARG A 30 4.01 -23.54 -2.28
N ASP A 31 3.74 -22.36 -2.83
CA ASP A 31 2.68 -22.12 -3.81
C ASP A 31 3.25 -21.45 -5.08
N PRO A 32 3.60 -22.25 -6.11
CA PRO A 32 4.17 -21.75 -7.35
C PRO A 32 3.24 -20.80 -8.11
N VAL A 33 1.92 -21.02 -8.05
CA VAL A 33 0.93 -20.16 -8.71
C VAL A 33 0.94 -18.79 -8.05
N TYR A 34 0.90 -18.76 -6.72
CA TYR A 34 0.98 -17.51 -5.96
C TYR A 34 2.29 -16.77 -6.22
N LEU A 35 3.42 -17.47 -6.35
CA LEU A 35 4.71 -16.88 -6.71
C LEU A 35 4.69 -16.21 -8.09
N THR A 36 4.18 -16.90 -9.11
CA THR A 36 4.09 -16.34 -10.47
C THR A 36 3.23 -15.09 -10.50
N LEU A 37 2.08 -15.12 -9.82
CA LEU A 37 1.22 -13.95 -9.69
C LEU A 37 1.92 -12.80 -8.94
N TYR A 38 2.68 -13.11 -7.89
CA TYR A 38 3.41 -12.11 -7.12
C TYR A 38 4.50 -11.42 -7.95
N LYS A 39 5.27 -12.21 -8.70
CA LYS A 39 6.29 -11.69 -9.61
C LYS A 39 5.70 -10.78 -10.68
N ALA A 40 4.53 -11.16 -11.23
CA ALA A 40 3.84 -10.33 -12.21
C ALA A 40 3.44 -8.96 -11.61
N VAL A 41 2.98 -8.93 -10.35
CA VAL A 41 2.67 -7.67 -9.66
C VAL A 41 3.94 -6.84 -9.45
N LEU A 42 5.04 -7.42 -8.97
CA LEU A 42 6.28 -6.65 -8.75
C LEU A 42 6.84 -6.08 -10.06
N LYS A 43 6.81 -6.86 -11.14
CA LYS A 43 7.23 -6.41 -12.47
C LYS A 43 6.36 -5.25 -12.97
N GLU A 44 5.04 -5.32 -12.75
CA GLU A 44 4.14 -4.22 -13.10
C GLU A 44 4.46 -2.93 -12.34
N TYR A 45 4.88 -3.02 -11.06
CA TYR A 45 5.33 -1.84 -10.31
C TYR A 45 6.62 -1.23 -10.88
N GLU A 46 7.55 -2.06 -11.33
CA GLU A 46 8.80 -1.64 -11.98
C GLU A 46 8.52 -1.02 -13.36
N ASP A 47 7.70 -1.67 -14.18
CA ASP A 47 7.30 -1.18 -15.51
C ASP A 47 6.58 0.18 -15.42
N LEU A 48 5.80 0.40 -14.35
CA LEU A 48 5.12 1.68 -14.06
C LEU A 48 6.03 2.70 -13.35
N SER A 49 7.30 2.37 -13.10
CA SER A 49 8.25 3.21 -12.34
C SER A 49 7.76 3.59 -10.94
N HIS A 50 6.91 2.75 -10.34
CA HIS A 50 6.41 2.90 -8.96
C HIS A 50 7.35 2.25 -7.93
N MET A 51 8.33 1.45 -8.37
CA MET A 51 9.31 0.78 -7.52
C MET A 51 10.66 0.75 -8.24
N ASN A 52 11.73 0.97 -7.49
CA ASN A 52 13.11 0.77 -7.92
C ASN A 52 13.84 -0.12 -6.91
N GLU A 53 14.96 -0.72 -7.33
CA GLU A 53 15.85 -1.43 -6.41
C GLU A 53 16.42 -0.46 -5.36
N ALA A 54 16.39 -0.86 -4.09
CA ALA A 54 16.86 -0.02 -2.99
C ALA A 54 18.39 -0.09 -2.91
N THR A 55 19.04 1.07 -2.96
CA THR A 55 20.49 1.18 -2.74
C THR A 55 20.81 1.30 -1.25
N ASP A 56 21.87 0.65 -0.77
CA ASP A 56 22.29 0.71 0.65
C ASP A 56 22.69 2.13 1.14
N GLN A 57 22.78 3.11 0.23
CA GLN A 57 23.30 4.45 0.50
C GLN A 57 22.23 5.53 0.73
N GLU A 58 20.94 5.22 0.59
CA GLU A 58 19.94 6.28 0.43
C GLU A 58 18.99 6.39 1.61
N SER A 59 19.33 7.34 2.50
CA SER A 59 18.52 8.03 3.53
C SER A 59 18.91 7.70 4.97
N GLU A 60 19.24 8.74 5.75
CA GLU A 60 19.42 8.66 7.22
C GLU A 60 18.17 8.13 7.94
N VAL A 61 16.99 8.21 7.30
CA VAL A 61 15.75 7.66 7.85
C VAL A 61 14.98 6.86 6.79
N ALA A 62 14.87 5.55 7.00
CA ALA A 62 14.14 4.63 6.13
C ALA A 62 13.04 3.87 6.90
N TYR A 63 11.88 3.71 6.29
CA TYR A 63 10.77 2.91 6.83
C TYR A 63 10.46 1.72 5.94
N TYR A 64 10.39 0.52 6.53
CA TYR A 64 10.13 -0.72 5.80
C TYR A 64 8.69 -1.15 5.98
N MET A 65 7.86 -0.99 4.94
CA MET A 65 6.45 -1.37 5.04
C MET A 65 6.25 -2.88 4.79
N PRO A 66 5.67 -3.64 5.73
CA PRO A 66 5.29 -5.02 5.47
C PRO A 66 4.18 -5.04 4.41
N HIS A 67 4.28 -6.01 3.51
CA HIS A 67 3.33 -6.16 2.43
C HIS A 67 2.88 -7.62 2.32
N ARG A 68 1.68 -7.82 1.77
CA ARG A 68 1.10 -9.15 1.56
C ARG A 68 0.21 -9.14 0.33
N GLY A 69 0.25 -10.23 -0.43
CA GLY A 69 -0.65 -10.42 -1.56
C GLY A 69 -2.00 -10.98 -1.11
N VAL A 70 -3.08 -10.27 -1.44
CA VAL A 70 -4.47 -10.73 -1.30
C VAL A 70 -4.88 -11.38 -2.60
N TYR A 71 -5.16 -12.67 -2.54
CA TYR A 71 -5.62 -13.48 -3.67
C TYR A 71 -6.95 -14.14 -3.31
N ARG A 72 -7.96 -13.98 -4.16
CA ARG A 72 -9.29 -14.58 -3.99
C ARG A 72 -9.66 -15.34 -5.27
N PRO A 73 -9.32 -16.63 -5.37
CA PRO A 73 -9.52 -17.41 -6.59
C PRO A 73 -11.00 -17.62 -6.95
N GLU A 74 -11.89 -17.54 -5.95
CA GLU A 74 -13.35 -17.67 -6.11
C GLU A 74 -13.99 -16.55 -6.91
N LYS A 75 -13.29 -15.42 -7.11
CA LYS A 75 -13.76 -14.31 -7.95
C LYS A 75 -13.03 -14.37 -9.28
N SER A 76 -13.75 -14.76 -10.33
CA SER A 76 -13.25 -14.98 -11.70
C SER A 76 -12.40 -13.84 -12.29
N THR A 77 -12.49 -12.63 -11.75
CA THR A 77 -11.83 -11.42 -12.28
C THR A 77 -10.73 -10.83 -11.39
N THR A 78 -10.46 -11.37 -10.19
CA THR A 78 -9.57 -10.65 -9.25
C THR A 78 -8.12 -11.11 -9.35
N LYS A 79 -7.32 -10.39 -10.14
CA LYS A 79 -5.85 -10.44 -10.12
C LYS A 79 -5.33 -10.31 -8.67
N LEU A 80 -4.22 -10.98 -8.34
CA LEU A 80 -3.52 -10.81 -7.06
C LEU A 80 -3.25 -9.31 -6.82
N ARG A 81 -3.55 -8.83 -5.61
CA ARG A 81 -3.24 -7.44 -5.21
C ARG A 81 -2.26 -7.43 -4.06
N THR A 82 -1.17 -6.68 -4.19
CA THR A 82 -0.26 -6.41 -3.07
C THR A 82 -0.84 -5.30 -2.21
N VAL A 83 -0.93 -5.55 -0.91
CA VAL A 83 -1.37 -4.59 0.10
C VAL A 83 -0.20 -4.29 1.01
N PHE A 84 0.11 -3.01 1.16
CA PHE A 84 1.12 -2.52 2.08
C PHE A 84 0.46 -2.06 3.38
N ASN A 85 1.00 -2.46 4.52
CA ASN A 85 0.42 -2.18 5.82
C ASN A 85 1.23 -1.10 6.55
N ALA A 86 0.75 0.14 6.44
CA ALA A 86 1.30 1.32 7.12
C ALA A 86 0.74 1.52 8.55
N SER A 87 -0.25 0.74 8.96
CA SER A 87 -0.92 0.89 10.26
C SER A 87 -0.48 -0.11 11.32
N SER A 88 0.42 -1.04 10.99
CA SER A 88 0.91 -1.99 11.99
C SER A 88 1.84 -1.24 12.97
N PRO A 89 1.59 -1.34 14.29
CA PRO A 89 2.33 -0.57 15.29
C PRO A 89 3.72 -1.17 15.59
N THR A 90 4.66 -0.32 16.01
CA THR A 90 5.91 -0.68 16.69
C THR A 90 5.63 -1.15 18.11
N THR A 91 6.66 -1.62 18.83
CA THR A 91 6.52 -1.98 20.25
C THR A 91 6.07 -0.81 21.11
N LYS A 92 6.42 0.42 20.69
CA LYS A 92 6.03 1.70 21.29
C LYS A 92 4.64 2.19 20.88
N GLY A 93 3.90 1.41 20.09
CA GLY A 93 2.53 1.73 19.68
C GLY A 93 2.42 2.74 18.52
N LYS A 94 3.52 3.12 17.88
CA LYS A 94 3.54 4.07 16.75
C LYS A 94 3.51 3.34 15.41
N SER A 95 2.89 3.91 14.39
CA SER A 95 2.87 3.40 13.02
C SER A 95 3.09 4.54 12.03
N LEU A 96 3.41 4.23 10.77
CA LEU A 96 3.54 5.28 9.76
C LEU A 96 2.26 6.12 9.64
N ASN A 97 1.10 5.49 9.68
CA ASN A 97 -0.18 6.20 9.65
C ASN A 97 -0.40 7.12 10.86
N SER A 98 0.15 6.79 12.04
CA SER A 98 -0.04 7.62 13.24
C SER A 98 0.85 8.85 13.27
N ILE A 99 1.98 8.83 12.54
CA ILE A 99 2.92 9.96 12.48
C ILE A 99 2.74 10.81 11.21
N GLN A 100 1.86 10.41 10.29
CA GLN A 100 1.56 11.19 9.11
C GLN A 100 0.61 12.34 9.45
N CYS A 101 0.87 13.53 8.89
CA CYS A 101 -0.07 14.63 9.00
C CYS A 101 -1.37 14.26 8.29
N ASN A 102 -2.49 14.39 9.00
CA ASN A 102 -3.80 14.46 8.36
C ASN A 102 -3.81 15.73 7.51
N GLY A 103 -3.74 15.61 6.18
CA GLY A 103 -3.70 16.73 5.23
C GLY A 103 -4.97 17.58 5.14
N GLY A 104 -5.75 17.64 6.23
CA GLY A 104 -7.07 18.25 6.28
C GLY A 104 -8.15 17.46 5.56
N MET A 105 -9.41 17.87 5.72
CA MET A 105 -10.51 17.40 4.89
C MET A 105 -10.40 18.06 3.50
N VAL A 106 -9.79 17.36 2.56
CA VAL A 106 -9.71 17.79 1.15
C VAL A 106 -11.01 17.50 0.39
N LYS A 107 -11.84 16.58 0.89
CA LYS A 107 -13.06 16.14 0.20
C LYS A 107 -14.25 17.02 0.57
N GLU A 108 -14.94 17.53 -0.45
CA GLU A 108 -16.28 18.08 -0.27
C GLU A 108 -17.22 17.03 0.33
N GLU A 109 -18.22 17.49 1.08
CA GLU A 109 -19.24 16.61 1.63
C GLU A 109 -19.97 15.83 0.53
N LEU A 110 -20.25 14.56 0.80
CA LEU A 110 -20.85 13.66 -0.19
C LEU A 110 -22.25 14.13 -0.63
N PHE A 111 -23.01 14.75 0.28
CA PHE A 111 -24.37 15.18 0.01
C PHE A 111 -24.46 16.26 -1.09
N PRO A 112 -23.73 17.39 -1.02
CA PRO A 112 -23.63 18.35 -2.13
C PRO A 112 -23.20 17.71 -3.45
N ILE A 113 -22.24 16.79 -3.43
CA ILE A 113 -21.76 16.08 -4.62
C ILE A 113 -22.90 15.30 -5.27
N MET A 114 -23.65 14.52 -4.48
CA MET A 114 -24.79 13.73 -4.96
C MET A 114 -25.92 14.61 -5.52
N VAL A 115 -26.22 15.74 -4.88
CA VAL A 115 -27.25 16.68 -5.37
C VAL A 115 -26.85 17.26 -6.73
N ARG A 116 -25.60 17.71 -6.90
CA ARG A 116 -25.13 18.23 -8.19
C ARG A 116 -25.10 17.16 -9.28
N PHE A 117 -24.70 15.93 -8.94
CA PHE A 117 -24.71 14.80 -9.85
C PHE A 117 -26.12 14.51 -10.40
N ARG A 118 -27.15 14.58 -9.56
CA ARG A 118 -28.56 14.36 -9.94
C ARG A 118 -29.21 15.50 -10.73
N LYS A 119 -28.62 16.71 -10.77
CA LYS A 119 -29.17 17.86 -11.50
C LYS A 119 -29.05 17.76 -13.02
N ARG A 120 -28.27 16.80 -13.54
CA ARG A 120 -28.03 16.64 -14.98
C ARG A 120 -28.78 15.42 -15.50
N TYR A 121 -29.32 15.53 -16.71
CA TYR A 121 -30.05 14.43 -17.37
C TYR A 121 -29.15 13.25 -17.77
N PHE A 122 -27.88 13.52 -18.02
CA PHE A 122 -26.88 12.53 -18.38
C PHE A 122 -25.68 12.62 -17.44
N ALA A 123 -25.14 11.46 -17.08
CA ALA A 123 -23.96 11.34 -16.24
C ALA A 123 -22.97 10.35 -16.85
N LEU A 124 -21.69 10.69 -16.80
CA LEU A 124 -20.59 9.83 -17.22
C LEU A 124 -19.86 9.35 -15.97
N ILE A 125 -19.58 8.06 -15.92
CA ILE A 125 -18.86 7.42 -14.82
C ILE A 125 -17.69 6.67 -15.46
N THR A 126 -16.50 6.87 -14.90
CA THR A 126 -15.31 6.13 -15.27
C THR A 126 -14.54 5.76 -14.02
N ASN A 127 -13.79 4.66 -14.09
CA ASN A 127 -12.88 4.26 -13.02
C ASN A 127 -11.48 4.72 -13.38
N ILE A 128 -10.81 5.35 -12.43
CA ILE A 128 -9.37 5.59 -12.50
C ILE A 128 -8.70 4.35 -11.93
N GLU A 129 -8.02 3.58 -12.77
CA GLU A 129 -7.45 2.29 -12.36
C GLU A 129 -6.12 2.47 -11.60
N LYS A 130 -5.23 3.34 -12.09
CA LYS A 130 -3.91 3.64 -11.52
C LYS A 130 -3.52 5.09 -11.83
N MET A 131 -2.79 5.72 -10.91
CA MET A 131 -2.18 7.06 -11.04
C MET A 131 -0.69 6.95 -10.75
#